data_AF-A0AAN6ZUF4-F1
#
_entry.id   AF-A0AAN6ZUF4-F1
#
_cell.length_a   1.000
_cell.length_b   1.000
_cell.length_c   1.000
_cell.angle_alpha   90.00
_cell.angle_beta   90.00
_cell.angle_gamma   90.00
#
_symmetry.space_group_name_H-M   'P 1'
#
loop_
_entity.id
_entity.type
_entity.pdbx_description
1 polymer ?
#
loop_
_entity_poly.entity_id
_entity_poly.type
_entity_poly.pdbx_seq_one_letter_code
_entity_poly.pdbx_strand_id
1 'polypeptide(L)'
;MEDWEIAPGRIRETAAASSSETIAFSKPYLSTAQAVPVCDNDVAFRVDTVLSGNVLQLESDPHKTRLCSVAVGKVRVKIGDEAEFVVGPHGMFKVKAGVACSVRNGLYLDAVLHTVVLVN
;
A
#
# COMPACT_ATOMS: atom_id res chain seq x y z
N MET A 1 3.43 -19.32 8.24
CA MET A 1 3.25 -18.10 9.05
C MET A 1 4.14 -18.31 10.25
N GLU A 2 5.17 -17.48 10.37
CA GLU A 2 6.17 -17.59 11.42
C GLU A 2 5.62 -17.04 12.74
N ASP A 3 6.18 -17.47 13.87
CA ASP A 3 5.66 -17.12 15.20
C ASP A 3 5.58 -15.59 15.42
N TRP A 4 6.54 -14.83 14.89
CA TRP A 4 6.57 -13.37 15.00
C TRP A 4 5.44 -12.67 14.23
N GLU A 5 4.83 -13.34 13.24
CA GLU A 5 3.77 -12.79 12.39
C GLU A 5 2.38 -12.81 13.05
N ILE A 6 2.16 -13.66 14.07
CA ILE A 6 0.84 -13.86 14.70
C ILE A 6 0.57 -12.77 15.75
N ALA A 7 1.54 -12.50 16.62
CA ALA A 7 1.57 -11.33 17.50
C ALA A 7 3.03 -11.07 17.94
N PRO A 8 3.55 -9.83 17.86
CA PRO A 8 2.85 -8.59 17.54
C PRO A 8 2.73 -8.30 16.03
N GLY A 9 3.19 -9.21 15.15
CA GLY A 9 3.15 -9.01 13.70
C GLY A 9 4.19 -8.00 13.18
N ARG A 10 5.16 -7.63 14.03
CA ARG A 10 6.23 -6.68 13.74
C ARG A 10 7.46 -6.97 14.59
N ILE A 11 8.64 -6.62 14.10
CA ILE A 11 9.91 -6.73 14.86
C ILE A 11 10.41 -5.33 15.14
N ARG A 12 10.83 -5.08 16.38
CA ARG A 12 11.45 -3.82 16.76
C ARG A 12 12.94 -3.97 17.01
N GLU A 13 13.70 -2.92 16.76
CA GLU A 13 15.11 -2.84 17.08
C GLU A 13 15.30 -2.92 18.61
N THR A 14 16.19 -3.82 19.04
CA THR A 14 16.50 -4.09 20.45
C THR A 14 17.61 -3.19 21.01
N ALA A 15 18.38 -2.51 20.16
CA ALA A 15 19.60 -1.80 20.54
C ALA A 15 19.40 -0.33 20.96
N ALA A 16 18.28 0.30 20.63
CA ALA A 16 18.07 1.73 20.86
C ALA A 16 17.41 2.02 22.22
N ALA A 17 18.16 2.64 23.14
CA ALA A 17 17.74 2.95 24.51
C ALA A 17 16.67 4.06 24.63
N SER A 18 16.22 4.69 23.53
CA SER A 18 15.27 5.82 23.58
C SER A 18 14.13 5.80 22.56
N SER A 19 14.13 4.88 21.58
CA SER A 19 13.00 4.66 20.67
C SER A 19 13.20 3.35 19.91
N SER A 20 12.46 2.31 20.29
CA SER A 20 12.53 1.01 19.62
C SER A 20 11.81 1.08 18.26
N GLU A 21 12.57 1.39 17.20
CA GLU A 21 12.09 1.49 15.82
C GLU A 21 11.56 0.14 15.32
N THR A 22 10.50 0.14 14.49
CA THR A 22 9.99 -1.10 13.89
C THR A 22 10.74 -1.40 12.60
N ILE A 23 11.48 -2.51 12.57
CA ILE A 23 12.37 -2.90 11.47
C ILE A 23 11.77 -3.97 10.54
N ALA A 24 10.67 -4.61 10.95
CA ALA A 24 9.95 -5.55 10.08
C ALA A 24 8.45 -5.53 10.38
N PHE A 25 7.65 -5.76 9.33
CA PHE A 25 6.20 -5.83 9.40
C PHE A 25 5.72 -7.09 8.68
N SER A 26 4.83 -7.85 9.30
CA SER A 26 4.24 -9.05 8.71
C SER A 26 3.11 -8.68 7.75
N LYS A 27 2.77 -9.60 6.84
CA LYS A 27 1.61 -9.42 5.95
C LYS A 27 0.30 -9.19 6.73
N PRO A 28 -0.06 -9.99 7.76
CA PRO A 28 -1.28 -9.75 8.53
C PRO A 28 -1.31 -8.36 9.16
N TYR A 29 -0.18 -7.88 9.68
CA TYR A 29 -0.06 -6.54 10.26
C TYR A 29 -0.33 -5.43 9.23
N LEU A 30 0.25 -5.57 8.03
CA LEU A 30 0.11 -4.61 6.92
C LEU A 30 -1.25 -4.66 6.22
N SER A 31 -1.97 -5.78 6.33
CA SER A 31 -3.27 -5.99 5.69
C SER A 31 -4.45 -5.36 6.44
N THR A 32 -4.19 -4.57 7.49
CA THR A 32 -5.20 -3.88 8.30
C THR A 32 -5.83 -2.64 7.62
N ALA A 33 -5.56 -2.44 6.32
CA ALA A 33 -6.01 -1.32 5.50
C ALA A 33 -5.60 0.07 6.02
N GLN A 34 -4.67 0.13 6.97
CA GLN A 34 -4.08 1.37 7.48
C GLN A 34 -2.63 1.51 7.03
N ALA A 35 -2.23 2.74 6.72
CA ALA A 35 -0.84 3.03 6.44
C ALA A 35 -0.05 3.11 7.74
N VAL A 36 1.04 2.36 7.80
CA VAL A 36 1.95 2.31 8.94
C VAL A 36 3.15 3.23 8.68
N PRO A 37 3.55 4.11 9.60
CA PRO A 37 4.75 4.92 9.43
C PRO A 37 5.99 4.05 9.29
N VAL A 38 6.86 4.37 8.33
CA VAL A 38 8.12 3.66 8.05
C VAL A 38 9.34 4.59 7.96
N CYS A 39 9.15 5.91 7.96
CA CYS A 39 10.22 6.92 8.10
C CYS A 39 9.61 8.16 8.75
N ASP A 40 10.16 8.61 9.89
CA ASP A 40 9.94 9.88 10.60
C ASP A 40 8.60 10.62 10.33
N ASN A 41 7.49 9.89 10.34
CA ASN A 41 6.12 10.33 9.99
C ASN A 41 5.88 10.89 8.56
N ASP A 42 6.92 11.09 7.75
CA ASP A 42 6.80 11.59 6.38
C ASP A 42 6.45 10.49 5.37
N VAL A 43 6.80 9.25 5.69
CA VAL A 43 6.55 8.10 4.82
C VAL A 43 5.81 7.01 5.57
N ALA A 44 4.73 6.53 4.96
CA ALA A 44 3.97 5.39 5.44
C ALA A 44 3.83 4.32 4.36
N PHE A 45 3.65 3.08 4.78
CA PHE A 45 3.47 1.93 3.90
C PHE A 45 2.14 1.23 4.20
N ARG A 46 1.46 0.74 3.17
CA ARG A 46 0.28 -0.11 3.34
C ARG A 46 0.20 -1.16 2.25
N VAL A 47 -0.50 -2.24 2.55
CA VAL A 47 -0.80 -3.30 1.60
C VAL A 47 -2.31 -3.39 1.43
N ASP A 48 -2.77 -3.30 0.18
CA ASP A 48 -4.17 -3.41 -0.19
C ASP A 48 -4.40 -4.69 -1.00
N THR A 49 -5.37 -5.51 -0.61
CA THR A 49 -5.85 -6.63 -1.43
C THR A 49 -7.10 -6.19 -2.18
N VAL A 50 -7.04 -6.19 -3.51
CA VAL A 50 -8.19 -5.90 -4.39
C VAL A 50 -8.79 -7.23 -4.83
N LEU A 51 -9.88 -7.61 -4.16
CA LEU A 51 -10.57 -8.87 -4.44
C LEU A 51 -11.02 -8.95 -5.90
N SER A 52 -11.19 -10.17 -6.41
CA SER A 52 -11.78 -10.43 -7.72
C SER A 52 -13.09 -9.65 -7.92
N GLY A 53 -13.17 -8.84 -8.98
CA GLY A 53 -14.34 -8.03 -9.33
C GLY A 53 -14.46 -6.71 -8.57
N ASN A 54 -13.61 -6.45 -7.57
CA ASN A 54 -13.70 -5.26 -6.73
C ASN A 54 -12.86 -4.09 -7.25
N VAL A 55 -13.15 -2.92 -6.68
CA VAL A 55 -12.44 -1.67 -6.93
C VAL A 55 -11.91 -1.13 -5.61
N LEU A 56 -10.62 -0.84 -5.56
CA LEU A 56 -10.02 -0.04 -4.50
C LEU A 56 -10.10 1.44 -4.89
N GLN A 57 -10.69 2.25 -4.02
CA GLN A 57 -10.71 3.70 -4.18
C GLN A 57 -9.59 4.33 -3.37
N LEU A 58 -8.82 5.17 -4.03
CA LEU A 58 -7.83 6.05 -3.44
C LEU A 58 -8.35 7.48 -3.54
N GLU A 59 -9.06 7.92 -2.51
CA GLU A 59 -9.71 9.24 -2.46
C GLU A 59 -8.73 10.39 -2.72
N SER A 60 -9.22 11.53 -3.19
CA SER A 60 -8.37 12.71 -3.32
C SER A 60 -7.89 13.17 -1.93
N ASP A 61 -6.59 13.40 -1.80
CA ASP A 61 -5.99 13.92 -0.56
C ASP A 61 -4.89 14.93 -0.93
N PRO A 62 -5.06 16.23 -0.61
CA PRO A 62 -4.12 17.29 -0.99
C PRO A 62 -2.78 17.21 -0.26
N HIS A 63 -2.65 16.37 0.76
CA HIS A 63 -1.42 16.21 1.55
C HIS A 63 -0.70 14.89 1.30
N LYS A 64 -1.23 14.03 0.41
CA LYS A 64 -0.67 12.68 0.21
C LYS A 64 -0.40 12.36 -1.24
N THR A 65 0.88 12.14 -1.56
CA THR A 65 1.28 11.45 -2.79
C THR A 65 1.33 9.94 -2.53
N ARG A 66 0.78 9.15 -3.44
CA ARG A 66 0.77 7.68 -3.33
C ARG A 66 1.55 7.05 -4.48
N LEU A 67 2.54 6.24 -4.14
CA LEU A 67 3.29 5.40 -5.07
C LEU A 67 2.77 3.98 -4.92
N CYS A 68 2.02 3.51 -5.92
CA CYS A 68 1.38 2.21 -5.90
C CYS A 68 2.14 1.27 -6.82
N SER A 69 2.47 0.07 -6.35
CA SER A 69 3.05 -0.99 -7.15
C SER A 69 2.24 -2.28 -7.02
N VAL A 70 2.12 -3.02 -8.12
CA VAL A 70 1.38 -4.27 -8.15
C VAL A 70 2.34 -5.38 -7.72
N ALA A 71 2.14 -5.94 -6.53
CA ALA A 71 2.93 -7.06 -6.05
C ALA A 71 2.48 -8.37 -6.73
N VAL A 72 1.16 -8.55 -6.85
CA VAL A 72 0.53 -9.74 -7.44
C VAL A 72 -0.70 -9.32 -8.24
N GLY A 73 -0.99 -10.06 -9.32
CA GLY A 73 -2.19 -9.86 -10.14
C GLY A 73 -1.99 -8.83 -11.24
N LYS A 74 -3.09 -8.35 -11.81
CA LYS A 74 -3.10 -7.35 -12.87
C LYS A 74 -4.33 -6.47 -12.69
N VAL A 75 -4.13 -5.16 -12.63
CA VAL A 75 -5.18 -4.20 -12.32
C VAL A 75 -5.34 -3.19 -13.43
N ARG A 76 -6.52 -2.59 -13.47
CA ARG A 76 -6.86 -1.49 -14.36
C ARG A 76 -6.99 -0.23 -13.52
N VAL A 77 -6.31 0.83 -13.93
CA VAL A 77 -6.06 2.03 -13.13
C VAL A 77 -6.60 3.26 -13.87
N LYS A 78 -7.37 4.08 -13.15
CA LYS A 78 -7.88 5.39 -13.62
C LYS A 78 -7.48 6.46 -12.61
N ILE A 79 -6.69 7.44 -13.03
CA ILE A 79 -6.14 8.52 -12.20
C ILE A 79 -6.71 9.85 -12.68
N GLY A 80 -7.51 10.53 -11.84
CA GLY A 80 -8.20 11.75 -12.23
C GLY A 80 -8.90 11.59 -13.59
N ASP A 81 -8.60 12.51 -14.52
CA ASP A 81 -9.19 12.52 -15.86
C ASP A 81 -8.38 11.74 -16.91
N GLU A 82 -7.19 11.22 -16.55
CA GLU A 82 -6.28 10.54 -17.48
C GLU A 82 -6.89 9.28 -18.10
N ALA A 83 -6.41 8.87 -19.27
CA ALA A 83 -6.85 7.61 -19.88
C ALA A 83 -6.59 6.40 -18.96
N GLU A 84 -7.52 5.46 -18.95
CA GLU A 84 -7.39 4.24 -18.14
C GLU A 84 -6.32 3.31 -18.74
N PHE A 85 -5.50 2.70 -17.88
CA PHE A 85 -4.42 1.79 -18.31
C PHE A 85 -4.35 0.54 -17.43
N VAL A 86 -3.60 -0.46 -17.89
CA VAL A 86 -3.43 -1.74 -17.18
C VAL A 86 -2.01 -1.84 -16.63
N VAL A 87 -1.89 -2.32 -15.40
CA VAL A 87 -0.62 -2.54 -14.71
C VAL A 87 -0.54 -3.99 -14.24
N GLY A 88 0.53 -4.68 -14.64
CA GLY A 88 0.84 -6.04 -14.19
C GLY A 88 1.85 -6.05 -13.03
N PRO A 89 2.28 -7.25 -12.58
CA PRO A 89 3.20 -7.39 -11.46
C PRO A 89 4.50 -6.61 -11.68
N HIS A 90 5.05 -6.06 -10.60
CA HIS A 90 6.23 -5.19 -10.56
C HIS A 90 6.07 -3.84 -11.28
N GLY A 91 4.93 -3.60 -11.92
CA GLY A 91 4.55 -2.29 -12.45
C GLY A 91 4.16 -1.33 -11.32
N MET A 92 4.39 -0.04 -11.57
CA MET A 92 4.13 1.04 -10.62
C MET A 92 3.39 2.20 -11.29
N PHE A 93 2.56 2.89 -10.52
CA PHE A 93 1.94 4.15 -10.90
C PHE A 93 1.95 5.13 -9.72
N LYS A 94 1.96 6.43 -10.04
CA LYS A 94 1.97 7.51 -9.07
C LYS A 94 0.65 8.28 -9.11
N VAL A 95 0.03 8.44 -7.94
CA VAL A 95 -1.12 9.33 -7.72
C VAL A 95 -0.61 10.56 -6.99
N LYS A 96 -0.67 11.72 -7.64
CA LYS A 96 -0.25 13.00 -7.06
C LYS A 96 -1.21 13.42 -5.94
N ALA A 97 -0.71 14.25 -5.03
CA ALA A 97 -1.55 14.92 -4.05
C ALA A 97 -2.72 15.67 -4.73
N GLY A 98 -3.89 15.60 -4.11
CA GLY A 98 -5.15 16.19 -4.60
C GLY A 98 -5.81 15.42 -5.74
N VAL A 99 -5.29 14.26 -6.15
CA VAL A 99 -5.84 13.46 -7.24
C VAL A 99 -6.45 12.16 -6.71
N ALA A 100 -7.67 11.86 -7.15
CA ALA A 100 -8.33 10.58 -6.88
C ALA A 100 -7.85 9.51 -7.87
N CYS A 101 -7.84 8.25 -7.44
CA CYS A 101 -7.51 7.11 -8.28
C CYS A 101 -8.40 5.91 -7.96
N SER A 102 -8.86 5.20 -8.98
CA SER A 102 -9.54 3.92 -8.82
C SER A 102 -8.68 2.78 -9.40
N VAL A 103 -8.62 1.67 -8.68
CA VAL A 103 -7.87 0.47 -9.05
C VAL A 103 -8.83 -0.71 -9.08
N ARG A 104 -9.17 -1.17 -10.28
CA ARG A 104 -10.11 -2.27 -10.50
C ARG A 104 -9.38 -3.58 -10.76
N ASN A 105 -9.79 -4.63 -10.06
CA ASN A 105 -9.40 -5.99 -10.39
C ASN A 105 -10.54 -6.67 -11.18
N GLY A 106 -10.34 -6.83 -12.49
CA GLY A 106 -11.29 -7.51 -13.37
C GLY A 106 -11.04 -9.01 -13.53
N LEU A 107 -10.08 -9.58 -12.79
CA LEU A 107 -9.69 -10.99 -12.91
C LEU A 107 -10.28 -11.83 -11.77
N TYR A 108 -10.32 -13.15 -11.96
CA TYR A 108 -10.82 -14.12 -10.97
C TYR A 108 -9.90 -14.30 -9.76
N LEU A 109 -8.64 -13.89 -9.86
CA LEU A 109 -7.67 -13.96 -8.77
C LEU A 109 -7.49 -12.58 -8.15
N ASP A 110 -7.28 -12.53 -6.85
CA ASP A 110 -7.02 -11.29 -6.13
C ASP A 110 -5.74 -10.61 -6.60
N ALA A 111 -5.75 -9.28 -6.56
CA ALA A 111 -4.57 -8.47 -6.81
C ALA A 111 -4.07 -7.85 -5.49
N VAL A 112 -2.77 -7.67 -5.37
CA VAL A 112 -2.14 -7.06 -4.18
C VAL A 112 -1.37 -5.83 -4.60
N LEU A 113 -1.68 -4.70 -3.96
CA LEU A 113 -0.97 -3.45 -4.13
C LEU A 113 -0.12 -3.15 -2.90
N HIS A 114 1.13 -2.77 -3.14
CA HIS A 114 1.96 -2.09 -2.15
C HIS A 114 1.86 -0.60 -2.42
N THR A 115 1.48 0.17 -1.40
CA THR A 115 1.35 1.63 -1.51
C THR A 115 2.28 2.30 -0.51
N VAL A 116 3.25 3.06 -1.04
CA VAL A 116 4.01 4.04 -0.26
C VAL A 116 3.23 5.36 -0.28
N VAL A 117 2.97 5.90 0.90
CA VAL A 117 2.30 7.17 1.10
C VAL A 117 3.36 8.17 1.55
N LEU A 118 3.51 9.25 0.79
CA LEU A 118 4.35 10.40 1.14
C LEU A 118 3.43 11.50 1.66
N VAL A 119 3.69 11.96 2.89
CA VAL A 119 2.98 13.08 3.50
C VAL A 119 3.78 14.34 3.19
N ASN A 120 3.10 15.34 2.61
CA ASN A 120 3.67 16.65 2.28
C ASN A 120 3.18 17.72 3.24
#